data_AF-A0A8T0QI24-F1
#
_entry.id   AF-A0A8T0QI24-F1
#
_cell.length_a   1.000
_cell.length_b   1.000
_cell.length_c   1.000
_cell.angle_alpha   90.00
_cell.angle_beta   90.00
_cell.angle_gamma   90.00
#
_symmetry.space_group_name_H-M   'P 1'
#
loop_
_entity.id
_entity.type
_entity.pdbx_description
1 polymer ?
#
loop_
_entity_poly.entity_id
_entity_poly.type
_entity_poly.pdbx_seq_one_letter_code
_entity_poly.pdbx_strand_id
1 'polypeptide(L)' 'MPPPCPPDRPNYLNIQSPPSIYPSKRYCDITGFEAPYMDPRTKLRYADPEVFKRIRMLPDEYVQRYLTLRNAAVILR' A
#
# COMPACT_ATOMS: atom_id res chain seq x y z
N MET A 1 5.85 40.62 -21.72
CA MET A 1 5.67 39.22 -21.29
C MET A 1 4.20 39.02 -20.95
N PRO A 2 3.52 38.00 -21.50
CA PRO A 2 2.14 37.72 -21.10
C PRO A 2 2.10 37.32 -19.61
N PRO A 3 1.02 37.64 -18.88
CA PRO A 3 0.89 37.30 -17.48
C PRO A 3 0.91 35.78 -17.30
N PRO A 4 1.50 35.25 -16.20
CA PRO A 4 1.41 33.84 -15.89
C PRO A 4 -0.07 33.45 -15.74
N CYS A 5 -0.46 32.31 -16.32
CA CYS A 5 -1.82 31.80 -16.23
C CYS A 5 -2.27 31.71 -14.76
N PRO A 6 -3.52 32.07 -14.43
CA PRO A 6 -4.04 31.99 -13.07
C PRO A 6 -3.93 30.55 -12.54
N PRO A 7 -3.58 30.34 -11.25
CA PRO A 7 -3.37 29.03 -10.66
C PRO A 7 -4.62 28.14 -10.68
N ASP A 8 -5.81 28.73 -10.78
CA ASP A 8 -7.10 28.04 -10.85
C ASP A 8 -7.38 27.36 -12.19
N ARG A 9 -6.58 27.63 -13.24
CA ARG A 9 -6.75 26.94 -14.52
C ARG A 9 -5.86 25.70 -14.56
N PRO A 10 -6.39 24.53 -14.91
CA PRO A 10 -5.59 23.33 -15.10
C PRO A 10 -4.58 23.59 -16.23
N ASN A 11 -3.30 23.70 -15.85
CA ASN A 11 -2.18 23.78 -16.77
C ASN A 11 -1.60 22.37 -16.95
N TYR A 12 -0.79 22.14 -18.00
CA TYR A 12 -0.16 20.84 -18.25
C TYR A 12 0.56 20.27 -17.02
N LEU A 13 1.11 21.14 -16.18
CA LEU A 13 1.82 20.80 -14.94
C LEU A 13 0.91 20.51 -13.72
N ASN A 14 -0.39 20.84 -13.80
CA ASN A 14 -1.35 20.73 -12.69
C ASN A 14 -2.48 19.72 -12.97
N ILE A 15 -2.46 19.04 -14.12
CA ILE A 15 -3.45 17.98 -14.42
C ILE A 15 -3.07 16.74 -13.61
N GLN A 16 -3.84 16.47 -12.56
CA GLN A 16 -3.70 15.24 -11.78
C GLN A 16 -4.37 14.07 -12.54
N SER A 17 -3.73 12.90 -12.51
CA SER A 17 -4.34 11.70 -13.07
C SER A 17 -5.57 11.29 -12.24
N PRO A 18 -6.65 10.80 -12.88
CA PRO A 18 -7.80 10.29 -12.16
C PRO A 18 -7.42 9.07 -11.32
N PRO A 19 -8.10 8.83 -10.19
CA PRO A 19 -7.87 7.64 -9.38
C PRO A 19 -8.21 6.36 -10.14
N SER A 20 -7.51 5.27 -9.83
CA SER A 20 -7.77 3.97 -10.44
C SER A 20 -9.17 3.46 -10.09
N ILE A 21 -9.94 3.07 -11.10
CA ILE A 21 -11.27 2.44 -10.95
C ILE A 21 -11.15 0.92 -10.79
N TYR A 22 -10.05 0.32 -11.28
CA TYR A 22 -9.87 -1.12 -11.23
C TYR A 22 -9.45 -1.59 -9.83
N PRO A 23 -10.00 -2.72 -9.35
CA PRO A 23 -9.64 -3.27 -8.06
C PRO A 23 -8.15 -3.64 -8.04
N SER A 24 -7.44 -3.19 -7.01
CA SER A 24 -6.03 -3.52 -6.84
C SER A 24 -5.86 -5.01 -6.54
N LYS A 25 -4.95 -5.68 -7.26
CA LYS A 25 -4.55 -7.04 -6.93
C LYS A 25 -3.88 -7.09 -5.55
N ARG A 26 -4.16 -8.16 -4.81
CA ARG A 26 -3.64 -8.36 -3.46
C ARG A 26 -2.50 -9.36 -3.52
N TYR A 27 -1.30 -8.89 -3.18
CA TYR A 27 -0.10 -9.72 -3.11
C TYR A 27 0.31 -9.96 -1.66
N CYS A 28 0.97 -11.09 -1.44
CA CYS A 28 1.57 -11.48 -0.18
C CYS A 28 2.72 -10.52 0.13
N ASP A 29 2.73 -9.96 1.33
CA ASP A 29 3.74 -8.97 1.72
C ASP A 29 5.15 -9.60 1.90
N ILE A 30 5.24 -10.93 1.99
CA ILE A 30 6.49 -11.67 2.18
C ILE A 30 6.99 -12.30 0.89
N THR A 31 6.12 -13.02 0.16
CA THR A 31 6.52 -13.83 -1.01
C THR A 31 6.20 -13.18 -2.35
N GLY A 32 5.30 -12.18 -2.39
CA GLY A 32 4.87 -11.54 -3.64
C GLY A 32 3.86 -12.33 -4.47
N PHE A 33 3.48 -13.55 -4.06
CA PHE A 33 2.39 -14.30 -4.71
C PHE A 33 1.03 -13.66 -4.46
N GLU A 34 0.02 -14.00 -5.27
CA GLU A 34 -1.35 -13.55 -5.04
C GLU A 34 -1.86 -14.07 -3.69
N ALA A 35 -2.28 -13.14 -2.82
CA ALA A 35 -2.69 -13.43 -1.46
C ALA A 35 -4.19 -13.16 -1.30
N PRO A 36 -5.03 -14.21 -1.24
CA PRO A 36 -6.46 -14.06 -0.99
C PRO A 36 -6.77 -13.73 0.48
N TYR A 37 -5.85 -14.02 1.41
CA TYR A 37 -6.08 -13.91 2.85
C TYR A 37 -5.26 -12.81 3.52
N MET A 38 -5.75 -12.32 4.66
CA MET A 38 -5.11 -11.31 5.50
C MET A 38 -5.25 -11.69 6.98
N ASP A 39 -4.17 -11.54 7.74
CA ASP A 39 -4.18 -11.76 9.18
C ASP A 39 -4.82 -10.56 9.91
N PRO A 40 -5.87 -10.74 10.73
CA PRO A 40 -6.53 -9.64 11.43
C PRO A 40 -5.63 -8.96 12.47
N ARG A 41 -4.63 -9.68 13.01
CA ARG A 41 -3.70 -9.16 14.03
C ARG A 41 -2.66 -8.22 13.43
N THR A 42 -1.97 -8.69 12.40
CA THR A 42 -0.84 -7.96 11.78
C THR A 42 -1.21 -7.17 10.52
N LYS A 43 -2.40 -7.37 9.95
CA LYS A 43 -2.84 -6.81 8.64
C LYS A 43 -1.94 -7.20 7.45
N LEU A 44 -1.08 -8.19 7.64
CA LEU A 44 -0.27 -8.77 6.57
C LEU A 44 -1.10 -9.74 5.72
N ARG A 45 -0.86 -9.69 4.42
CA ARG A 45 -1.49 -10.55 3.41
C ARG A 45 -0.63 -11.80 3.20
N TYR A 46 -1.28 -12.95 3.09
CA TYR A 46 -0.61 -14.24 2.88
C TYR A 46 -1.39 -15.12 1.90
N ALA A 47 -0.65 -16.01 1.23
CA ALA A 47 -1.20 -17.01 0.32
C ALA A 47 -1.26 -18.39 0.98
N ASP A 48 -0.17 -18.79 1.66
CA ASP A 48 0.03 -20.14 2.19
C ASP A 48 -0.02 -20.20 3.73
N PRO A 49 -0.43 -21.35 4.30
CA PRO A 49 -0.43 -21.55 5.75
C PRO A 49 0.97 -21.51 6.36
N GLU A 50 2.02 -21.85 5.60
CA GLU A 50 3.40 -21.78 6.07
C GLU A 50 3.86 -20.33 6.27
N VAL A 51 3.46 -19.44 5.35
CA VAL A 51 3.68 -18.00 5.49
C VAL A 51 2.91 -17.45 6.69
N PHE A 52 1.68 -17.92 6.92
CA PHE A 52 0.90 -17.53 8.10
C PHE A 52 1.60 -17.90 9.43
N LYS A 53 2.18 -19.11 9.53
CA LYS A 53 2.98 -19.50 10.70
C LYS A 53 4.17 -18.57 10.91
N ARG A 54 4.86 -18.19 9.82
CA ARG A 54 5.98 -17.26 9.86
C ARG A 54 5.56 -15.86 10.30
N ILE A 55 4.43 -15.35 9.80
CA ILE A 55 3.83 -14.07 10.20
C ILE A 55 3.57 -14.04 11.71
N ARG A 56 3.10 -15.15 12.30
CA ARG A 56 2.81 -15.21 13.73
C ARG A 56 4.05 -15.21 14.63
N MET A 57 5.20 -15.61 14.09
CA MET A 57 6.50 -15.60 14.78
C MET A 57 7.30 -14.30 14.54
N LEU A 58 6.86 -13.45 13.62
CA LEU A 58 7.53 -12.19 13.30
C LEU A 58 7.33 -11.14 14.42
N PRO A 59 8.36 -10.38 14.80
CA PRO A 59 8.22 -9.24 15.71
C PRO A 59 7.39 -8.12 15.07
N ASP A 60 6.70 -7.33 15.90
CA ASP A 60 5.88 -6.19 15.45
C ASP A 60 6.67 -5.15 14.65
N GLU A 61 7.96 -4.97 14.94
CA GLU A 61 8.84 -4.07 14.17
C GLU A 61 8.91 -4.48 12.69
N TYR A 62 9.05 -5.78 12.41
CA TYR A 62 9.09 -6.29 11.05
C TYR A 62 7.72 -6.15 10.38
N VAL A 63 6.64 -6.42 11.12
CA VAL A 63 5.27 -6.22 10.63
C VAL A 63 5.08 -4.78 10.18
N GLN A 64 5.48 -3.81 11.00
CA GLN A 64 5.38 -2.39 10.66
C GLN A 64 6.23 -2.04 9.43
N ARG A 65 7.43 -2.59 9.31
CA ARG A 65 8.28 -2.42 8.11
C ARG A 65 7.59 -2.95 6.85
N TYR A 66 7.03 -4.15 6.89
CA TYR A 66 6.29 -4.72 5.75
C TYR A 66 5.05 -3.89 5.40
N LEU A 67 4.30 -3.43 6.40
CA LEU A 67 3.17 -2.53 6.18
C LEU A 67 3.61 -1.19 5.59
N THR A 68 4.77 -0.67 5.97
CA THR A 68 5.32 0.60 5.48
C THR A 68 5.67 0.49 3.99
N LEU A 69 6.24 -0.63 3.56
CA LEU A 69 6.53 -0.90 2.15
C LEU A 69 5.28 -0.85 1.26
N ARG A 70 4.12 -1.25 1.80
CA ARG A 70 2.82 -1.17 1.11
C ARG A 70 2.08 0.16 1.34
N ASN A 71 2.69 1.14 2.02
CA ASN A 71 2.03 2.36 2.47
C ASN A 71 0.76 2.10 3.32
N ALA A 72 0.77 1.02 4.11
CA ALA A 72 -0.31 0.61 5.00
C ALA A 72 0.08 0.63 6.49
N ALA A 73 1.26 1.17 6.81
CA ALA A 73 1.72 1.33 8.19
C ALA A 73 0.91 2.41 8.91
N VAL A 74 0.39 2.05 10.09
CA VAL A 74 -0.29 2.99 10.97
C VAL A 74 0.76 3.69 11.82
N ILE A 75 1.01 4.97 11.54
CA ILE A 75 1.85 5.81 12.39
C ILE A 75 0.88 6.56 13.32
N LEU A 76 0.83 6.16 14.59
CA LEU A 76 0.14 6.93 15.61
C LEU A 76 0.92 8.23 15.84
N ARG A 77 0.27 9.36 15.63
CA ARG A 77 0.79 10.71 15.92
C ARG A 77 0.08 11.29 17.13
#